data_AF-A0AAD8TAL3-F1
#
_entry.id   AF-A0AAD8TAL3-F1
#
_cell.length_a   1.000
_cell.length_b   1.000
_cell.length_c   1.000
_cell.angle_alpha   90.00
_cell.angle_beta   90.00
_cell.angle_gamma   90.00
#
_symmetry.space_group_name_H-M   'P 1'
#
loop_
_entity.id
_entity.type
_entity.pdbx_description
1 polymer ?
#
loop_
_entity_poly.entity_id
_entity_poly.type
_entity_poly.pdbx_seq_one_letter_code
_entity_poly.pdbx_strand_id
1 'polypeptide(L)' 'MYWDTVKRWPEKVLFVRYKKILHDPTENIRRIAEFIECPFTVAEWAADMVYTSLVQTCKEPRNLVQ' A
#
# COMPACT_ATOMS: atom_id res chain seq x y z
N MET A 1 -6.99 19.30 -11.90
CA MET A 1 -5.69 18.59 -11.79
C MET A 1 -5.88 17.37 -10.87
N TYR A 2 -5.06 16.31 -10.93
CA TYR A 2 -5.24 15.11 -10.06
C TYR A 2 -5.30 15.45 -8.56
N TRP A 3 -4.55 16.47 -8.16
CA TRP A 3 -4.56 17.04 -6.80
C TRP A 3 -5.90 17.63 -6.36
N ASP A 4 -6.64 18.28 -7.25
CA ASP A 4 -7.97 18.84 -6.92
C ASP A 4 -9.00 17.72 -6.77
N THR A 5 -8.85 16.64 -7.54
CA THR A 5 -9.70 15.46 -7.46
C THR A 5 -9.55 14.75 -6.11
N VAL A 6 -8.31 14.60 -5.61
CA VAL A 6 -8.04 14.06 -4.25
C VAL A 6 -8.75 14.87 -3.17
N LYS A 7 -8.76 16.20 -3.29
CA LYS A 7 -9.44 17.08 -2.32
C LYS A 7 -10.96 16.99 -2.40
N ARG A 8 -11.48 16.74 -3.60
CA ARG A 8 -12.93 16.70 -3.87
C ARG A 8 -13.56 15.33 -3.60
N TRP A 9 -12.78 14.26 -3.73
CA TRP A 9 -13.23 12.87 -3.58
C TRP A 9 -12.18 12.02 -2.84
N PRO A 10 -11.90 12.32 -1.57
CA PRO A 10 -10.87 11.63 -0.79
C PRO A 10 -11.15 10.13 -0.59
N GLU A 11 -12.41 9.70 -0.74
CA GLU A 11 -12.85 8.31 -0.70
C GLU A 11 -12.66 7.56 -2.02
N LYS A 12 -12.45 8.28 -3.14
CA LYS A 12 -12.25 7.69 -4.49
C LYS A 12 -10.82 7.80 -4.99
N VAL A 13 -10.03 8.72 -4.44
CA VAL A 13 -8.64 8.91 -4.85
C VAL A 13 -7.72 9.00 -3.63
N LEU A 14 -6.89 7.98 -3.44
CA LEU A 14 -5.85 7.98 -2.42
C LEU A 14 -4.56 8.63 -2.95
N PHE A 15 -4.13 9.68 -2.28
CA PHE A 15 -2.84 10.29 -2.55
C PHE A 15 -1.72 9.64 -1.72
N VAL A 16 -0.70 9.13 -2.42
CA VAL A 16 0.47 8.50 -1.81
C VAL A 16 1.76 9.16 -2.29
N ARG A 17 2.70 9.40 -1.36
CA ARG A 17 4.03 9.95 -1.67
C ARG A 17 5.07 8.84 -1.62
N TYR A 18 5.84 8.68 -2.69
CA TYR A 18 6.89 7.66 -2.77
C TYR A 18 7.84 7.66 -1.55
N LYS A 19 8.35 8.84 -1.17
CA LYS A 19 9.23 8.97 0.02
C LYS A 19 8.56 8.50 1.32
N LYS A 20 7.25 8.65 1.45
CA LYS A 20 6.50 8.20 2.64
C LYS A 20 6.33 6.67 2.64
N ILE A 21 6.12 6.06 1.47
CA ILE A 21 6.10 4.60 1.33
C ILE A 21 7.46 4.01 1.69
N LEU A 22 8.56 4.60 1.23
CA LEU A 22 9.90 4.09 1.54
C LEU A 22 10.24 4.17 3.03
N HIS A 23 9.75 5.20 3.72
CA HIS A 23 9.99 5.37 5.15
C HIS A 23 9.24 4.33 6.00
N ASP A 24 7.98 4.04 5.65
CA ASP A 24 7.15 3.07 6.37
C ASP A 24 6.23 2.31 5.40
N PRO A 25 6.75 1.29 4.71
CA PRO A 25 5.99 0.59 3.67
C PRO A 25 4.82 -0.19 4.26
N THR A 26 4.98 -0.70 5.47
CA THR A 26 3.97 -1.47 6.22
C THR A 26 2.72 -0.64 6.49
N GLU A 27 2.88 0.56 7.07
CA GLU A 27 1.75 1.46 7.34
C GLU A 27 1.11 2.00 6.06
N ASN A 28 1.90 2.26 5.01
CA ASN A 28 1.33 2.73 3.74
C ASN A 28 0.52 1.63 3.05
N ILE A 29 0.92 0.36 3.13
CA ILE A 29 0.13 -0.78 2.62
C ILE A 29 -1.15 -0.96 3.44
N ARG A 30 -1.09 -0.84 4.77
CA ARG A 30 -2.30 -0.85 5.63
C ARG A 30 -3.32 0.18 5.15
N ARG A 31 -2.87 1.42 4.96
CA ARG A 31 -3.72 2.53 4.53
C ARG A 31 -4.28 2.35 3.11
N ILE A 32 -3.52 1.71 2.21
CA ILE A 32 -4.02 1.36 0.86
C ILE A 32 -5.10 0.29 0.95
N ALA A 33 -4.88 -0.75 1.76
CA ALA A 33 -5.82 -1.86 1.97
C ALA A 33 -7.15 -1.36 2.58
N GLU A 34 -7.09 -0.50 3.58
CA GLU A 34 -8.27 0.18 4.14
C GLU A 34 -9.01 1.01 3.10
N PHE A 35 -8.27 1.74 2.26
CA PHE A 35 -8.84 2.61 1.24
C PHE A 35 -9.59 1.84 0.13
N ILE A 36 -9.15 0.63 -0.20
CA ILE A 36 -9.83 -0.25 -1.17
C ILE A 36 -10.89 -1.16 -0.51
N GLU A 37 -11.27 -0.87 0.74
CA GLU A 37 -12.24 -1.64 1.53
C GLU A 37 -11.85 -3.12 1.72
N CYS A 38 -10.55 -3.41 1.72
CA CYS A 38 -9.98 -4.74 1.96
C CYS A 38 -8.97 -4.69 3.11
N PRO A 39 -9.40 -4.39 4.35
CA PRO A 39 -8.48 -4.29 5.47
C PRO A 39 -7.92 -5.66 5.86
N PHE A 40 -6.64 -5.69 6.24
CA PHE A 40 -6.03 -6.88 6.81
C PHE A 40 -6.59 -7.17 8.21
N THR A 41 -6.75 -8.46 8.50
CA THR A 41 -7.09 -8.98 9.82
C THR A 41 -5.89 -8.90 10.78
N VAL A 42 -6.18 -8.96 12.08
CA VAL A 42 -5.15 -9.00 13.13
C VAL A 42 -4.21 -10.20 12.94
N ALA A 43 -4.73 -11.33 12.47
CA ALA A 43 -3.93 -12.53 12.20
C ALA A 43 -2.93 -12.32 11.06
N GLU A 44 -3.34 -11.65 9.97
CA GLU A 44 -2.45 -11.34 8.85
C GLU A 44 -1.32 -10.38 9.25
N TRP A 45 -1.61 -9.44 10.15
CA TRP A 45 -0.61 -8.56 10.75
C TRP A 45 0.36 -9.31 11.66
N ALA A 46 -0.17 -10.17 12.54
CA ALA A 46 0.63 -10.94 13.48
C ALA A 46 1.54 -11.98 12.82
N ALA A 47 1.13 -12.49 11.65
CA ALA A 47 1.90 -13.46 10.87
C ALA A 47 3.05 -12.84 10.06
N ASP A 48 3.30 -11.53 10.17
CA ASP A 48 4.28 -10.77 9.37
C ASP A 48 4.11 -10.94 7.84
N MET A 49 2.93 -11.42 7.40
CA MET A 49 2.62 -11.68 5.99
C MET A 49 2.62 -10.38 5.18
N VAL A 50 2.22 -9.27 5.79
CA VAL A 50 2.18 -7.97 5.11
C VAL A 50 3.59 -7.51 4.71
N TYR A 51 4.58 -7.66 5.59
CA TYR A 51 5.96 -7.26 5.27
C TYR A 51 6.64 -8.30 4.36
N THR A 52 6.54 -9.59 4.68
CA THR A 52 7.24 -10.65 3.96
C THR A 52 6.68 -10.95 2.58
N SER A 53 5.34 -10.95 2.41
CA SER A 53 4.72 -11.37 1.14
C SER A 53 4.40 -10.22 0.19
N LEU A 54 4.23 -8.99 0.70
CA LEU A 54 3.89 -7.83 -0.14
C LEU A 54 5.05 -6.85 -0.27
N VAL A 55 5.60 -6.38 0.85
CA VAL A 55 6.69 -5.37 0.80
C VAL A 55 7.94 -5.95 0.16
N GLN A 56 8.38 -7.17 0.52
CA GLN A 56 9.55 -7.78 -0.10
C GLN A 56 9.33 -8.10 -1.57
N THR A 57 8.20 -8.72 -1.92
CA THR A 57 7.88 -9.06 -3.31
C THR A 57 7.74 -7.83 -4.21
N CYS A 58 7.29 -6.68 -3.69
CA CYS A 58 7.26 -5.42 -4.44
C CYS A 58 8.62 -4.73 -4.55
N LYS A 59 9.59 -5.03 -3.67
CA LYS A 59 10.95 -4.48 -3.73
C LYS A 59 11.84 -5.22 -4.71
N GLU A 60 11.60 -6.51 -4.90
CA GLU A 60 12.30 -7.28 -5.92
C GLU A 60 11.73 -6.95 -7.30
N PRO A 61 12.58 -6.60 -8.30
CA PRO A 61 12.12 -6.61 -9.67
C PRO A 61 11.72 -8.05 -9.99
N ARG A 62 10.42 -8.29 -10.19
CA ARG A 62 9.95 -9.54 -10.80
C ARG A 62 10.80 -9.75 -12.05
N ASN A 63 11.67 -10.75 -12.04
CA ASN A 63 12.37 -11.21 -13.23
C ASN A 63 11.32 -11.76 -14.20
N LEU A 64 10.68 -10.84 -14.94
CA LEU A 64 9.90 -11.13 -16.12
C LEU A 64 10.88 -11.34 -17.27
N VAL A 65 11.60 -12.45 -17.22
CA VAL A 65 12.20 -13.07 -18.40
C VAL A 65 12.01 -14.57 -18.24
N GLN A 66 10.87 -15.05 -18.74
CA GLN A 66 10.80 -16.35 -19.40
C GLN A 66 10.61 -16.06 -20.89
#